data_AF-A0A3S0XSQ4-F1
#
_entry.id   AF-A0A3S0XSQ4-F1
#
_cell.length_a   1.000
_cell.length_b   1.000
_cell.length_c   1.000
_cell.angle_alpha   90.00
_cell.angle_beta   90.00
_cell.angle_gamma   90.00
#
_symmetry.space_group_name_H-M   'P 1'
#
loop_
_entity.id
_entity.type
_entity.pdbx_description
1 polymer ?
#
loop_
_entity_poly.entity_id
_entity_poly.type
_entity_poly.pdbx_seq_one_letter_code
_entity_poly.pdbx_strand_id
1 'polypeptide(L)' 'MGGQDVHPFYGSVTNGTAWRFLQLIEQTVTIDLTDYLLPPVDLILGILVWMVSFAQ' A
#
# COMPACT_ATOMS: atom_id res chain seq x y z
N MET A 1 16.21 3.64 -29.47
CA MET A 1 16.55 3.68 -28.03
C MET A 1 15.31 4.16 -27.30
N GLY A 2 14.51 3.26 -26.73
CA GLY A 2 13.43 3.62 -25.83
C GLY A 2 13.71 2.92 -24.50
N GLY A 3 14.32 3.64 -23.55
CA GLY A 3 14.38 3.17 -22.17
C GLY A 3 12.99 3.36 -21.59
N GLN A 4 12.30 2.26 -21.26
CA GLN A 4 11.04 2.37 -20.52
C GLN A 4 11.40 2.59 -19.06
N ASP A 5 11.02 3.74 -18.51
CA ASP A 5 11.17 4.02 -17.09
C ASP A 5 10.33 3.03 -16.30
N VAL A 6 10.98 2.10 -15.61
CA VAL A 6 10.30 1.08 -14.81
C VAL A 6 9.71 1.75 -13.59
N HIS A 7 8.38 1.84 -13.55
CA HIS A 7 7.68 2.42 -12.42
C HIS A 7 7.51 1.38 -11.31
N PRO A 8 7.82 1.73 -10.05
CA PRO A 8 7.59 0.86 -8.92
C PRO A 8 6.09 0.66 -8.67
N PHE A 9 5.69 -0.59 -8.44
CA PHE A 9 4.37 -0.91 -7.92
C PHE A 9 4.44 -1.00 -6.39
N TYR A 10 3.60 -0.23 -5.71
CA TYR A 10 3.51 -0.23 -4.26
C TYR A 10 2.31 -1.05 -3.79
N GLY A 11 2.47 -1.73 -2.66
CA GLY A 11 1.40 -2.47 -2.02
C GLY A 11 1.61 -2.57 -0.52
N SER A 12 0.62 -3.14 0.15
CA SER A 12 0.69 -3.45 1.57
C SER A 12 0.30 -4.90 1.81
N VAL A 13 1.11 -5.61 2.60
CA VAL A 13 0.73 -6.89 3.19
C VAL A 13 0.23 -6.61 4.59
N THR A 14 -0.96 -7.07 4.93
CA THR A 14 -1.49 -6.94 6.30
C THR A 14 -1.80 -8.31 6.88
N ASN A 15 -1.55 -8.48 8.17
CA ASN A 15 -2.05 -9.63 8.95
C ASN A 15 -3.33 -9.29 9.74
N GLY A 16 -3.98 -8.16 9.42
CA GLY A 16 -5.25 -7.69 10.01
C GLY A 16 -5.06 -6.74 11.19
N THR A 17 -4.00 -6.89 11.97
CA THR A 17 -3.67 -6.01 13.10
C THR A 17 -2.35 -5.29 12.92
N ALA A 18 -1.55 -5.70 11.95
CA ALA A 18 -0.35 -5.01 11.51
C ALA A 18 -0.33 -4.93 9.98
N TRP A 19 0.11 -3.80 9.44
CA TRP A 19 0.40 -3.62 8.02
C TRP A 19 1.92 -3.67 7.83
N ARG A 20 2.34 -4.04 6.63
CA ARG A 20 3.70 -4.02 6.12
C ARG A 20 3.61 -3.51 4.70
N PHE A 21 4.59 -2.74 4.27
CA PHE A 21 4.58 -2.17 2.92
C PHE A 21 5.57 -2.90 2.03
N LEU A 22 5.25 -2.98 0.74
CA LEU A 22 6.08 -3.62 -0.27
C LEU A 22 6.22 -2.75 -1.51
N GLN A 23 7.34 -2.92 -2.19
CA GLN A 23 7.64 -2.33 -3.48
C GLN A 23 8.09 -3.42 -4.45
N LEU A 24 7.56 -3.40 -5.66
CA LEU A 24 8.01 -4.22 -6.78
C LEU A 24 8.64 -3.33 -7.84
N ILE A 25 9.90 -3.60 -8.18
CA ILE A 25 10.62 -3.01 -9.31
C ILE A 25 11.06 -4.16 -10.20
N GLU A 26 10.63 -4.16 -11.46
CA GLU A 26 10.85 -5.25 -12.42
C GLU A 26 10.40 -6.61 -11.86
N GLN A 27 11.33 -7.40 -11.34
CA GLN A 27 11.12 -8.75 -10.79
C GLN A 27 11.60 -8.86 -9.33
N THR A 28 11.95 -7.74 -8.70
CA THR A 28 12.44 -7.70 -7.33
C THR A 28 11.40 -7.07 -6.41
N VAL A 29 10.99 -7.82 -5.39
CA VAL A 29 10.12 -7.33 -4.33
C VAL A 29 10.97 -6.98 -3.10
N THR A 30 10.82 -5.75 -2.61
CA THR A 30 11.35 -5.31 -1.31
C THR A 30 10.19 -5.19 -0.34
N ILE A 31 10.33 -5.81 0.83
CA ILE A 31 9.30 -5.81 1.88
C ILE A 31 9.88 -5.10 3.11
N ASP A 32 9.14 -4.12 3.63
CA ASP A 32 9.36 -3.59 4.96
C ASP A 32 8.80 -4.57 5.99
N LEU A 33 9.67 -5.07 6.88
CA LEU A 33 9.30 -6.05 7.89
C LEU A 33 8.75 -5.41 9.18
N THR A 34 8.68 -4.09 9.24
CA THR A 34 8.09 -3.35 10.34
C THR A 34 6.59 -3.64 10.46
N ASP A 35 6.14 -4.12 11.62
CA ASP A 35 4.72 -4.34 11.89
C ASP A 35 4.03 -3.04 12.31
N TYR A 36 3.26 -2.45 11.40
CA TYR A 36 2.46 -1.26 11.66
C TYR A 36 1.13 -1.61 12.28
N LEU A 37 1.02 -1.59 13.61
CA LEU A 37 -0.23 -1.93 14.30
C LEU A 37 -1.41 -1.06 13.82
N LEU A 38 -2.53 -1.67 13.46
CA LEU A 38 -3.71 -0.98 12.98
C LEU A 38 -4.70 -0.72 14.14
N PRO A 39 -4.87 0.53 14.59
CA PRO A 39 -6.05 0.94 15.35
C PRO A 39 -7.29 0.87 14.43
N PRO A 40 -8.55 0.87 14.96
CA PRO A 40 -9.67 0.17 14.34
C PRO A 40 -9.83 0.46 12.84
N VAL A 41 -9.61 -0.58 12.03
CA VAL A 41 -9.52 -0.55 10.57
C VAL A 41 -10.79 -0.01 9.90
N ASP A 42 -11.94 -0.13 10.57
CA ASP A 42 -13.25 0.30 10.08
C ASP A 42 -13.34 1.83 9.99
N LEU A 43 -12.65 2.51 10.92
CA LEU A 43 -12.43 3.94 10.84
C LEU A 43 -11.58 4.27 9.61
N ILE A 44 -10.48 3.53 9.41
CA ILE A 44 -9.52 3.78 8.33
C ILE A 44 -10.15 3.57 6.96
N LEU A 45 -10.92 2.50 6.77
CA LEU A 45 -11.58 2.22 5.51
C LEU A 45 -12.81 3.11 5.28
N GLY A 46 -13.56 3.45 6.33
CA GLY A 46 -14.63 4.45 6.23
C GLY A 46 -14.11 5.83 5.80
N ILE A 47 -12.94 6.22 6.32
CA ILE A 47 -12.21 7.41 5.88
C ILE A 47 -11.82 7.27 4.40
N LEU A 48 -11.19 6.16 4.00
CA LEU A 48 -10.72 5.98 2.63
C LEU A 48 -11.87 5.99 1.62
N VAL A 49 -12.99 5.34 1.93
CA VAL A 49 -14.20 5.32 1.09
C VAL A 49 -14.86 6.69 1.01
N TRP A 50 -14.99 7.41 2.13
CA TRP A 50 -15.50 8.79 2.12
C TRP A 50 -14.66 9.70 1.21
N MET A 51 -13.33 9.61 1.33
CA MET A 51 -12.40 10.42 0.54
C MET A 51 -12.54 10.18 -0.97
N VAL A 52 -12.62 8.93 -1.41
CA VAL A 52 -12.75 8.62 -2.84
C VAL A 52 -14.16 8.83 -3.39
N SER A 53 -15.17 8.98 -2.51
CA SER A 53 -16.56 9.17 -2.92
C SER A 53 -16.98 10.65 -3.04
N PHE A 54 -16.24 11.59 -2.44
CA PHE A 54 -16.50 13.04 -2.54
C PHE A 54 -15.49 13.81 -3.41
N ALA A 55 -14.39 13.17 -3.83
CA ALA A 55 -13.48 13.72 -4.82
C ALA A 55 -14.13 13.62 -6.22
N GLN A 56 -14.91 14.64 -6.59
CA GLN A 56 -15.25 14.94 -7.99
C GLN A 56 -14.10 15.71 -8.64
#